data_AF-A0A816GUW7-F1
#
_entry.id   AF-A0A816GUW7-F1
#
_cell.length_a   1.000
_cell.length_b   1.000
_cell.length_c   1.000
_cell.angle_alpha   90.00
_cell.angle_beta   90.00
_cell.angle_gamma   90.00
#
_symmetry.space_group_name_H-M   'P 1'
#
loop_
_entity.id
_entity.type
_entity.pdbx_description
1 polymer ?
#
loop_
_entity_poly.entity_id
_entity_poly.type
_entity_poly.pdbx_seq_one_letter_code
_entity_poly.pdbx_strand_id
1 'polypeptide(L)'
;FDQELDALEVETVQKETIHPRKSYKMNSSCADILLFAAYKWNISKPSLLADSKDVMDNTTSQKYWFDIQLRWGDYDSHDVERYARAKFLDYTTDNMSIYPSPTGVMIGIDLAYNLHSAFGNWFPGCKPLIQQAMAKIMKANPALYVLRERIRKGLQLYSSEPTEPYLSSQNYGELFSNQIIWFVDDTNVYRVTIHKTYEGNLTTKPINGAIFIFNPRTGQLFLKIIHTSVWAGQKRLGQLAKWKTAEEVAALIRSLPVEEQPKQIIVTRKGMLDPLEVHLLDFPNIVIKGSELQLPFQACLKVEKFGDLILKATEPQMVMFNLYDDWLKSISSYTAFSRLILILKALHVNNDRAKMILKPDKTTITEIHHIWPTLTNDEWIKVEVSLKDLILADYGKKNNVNVASLTQSEIRDIILGMEISAPSAQRQQIAEIEKQTKDSSQLTATT
;
A
#
# COMPACT_ATOMS: atom_id res chain seq x y z
N PHE A 1 -4.92 27.08 1.20
CA PHE A 1 -5.92 28.12 0.92
C PHE A 1 -7.25 27.80 1.57
N ASP A 2 -7.81 26.60 1.40
CA ASP A 2 -9.08 26.22 2.06
C ASP A 2 -9.09 26.35 3.59
N GLN A 3 -7.92 26.25 4.24
CA GLN A 3 -7.75 26.42 5.69
C GLN A 3 -7.52 27.88 6.13
N GLU A 4 -7.38 28.81 5.18
CA GLU A 4 -6.96 30.19 5.42
C GLU A 4 -7.93 31.18 4.76
N LEU A 5 -9.20 30.78 4.58
CA LEU A 5 -10.20 31.59 3.86
C LEU A 5 -10.45 32.93 4.57
N ASP A 6 -10.76 32.87 5.87
CA ASP A 6 -11.09 34.05 6.67
C ASP A 6 -9.89 35.00 6.81
N ALA A 7 -8.70 34.45 7.07
CA ALA A 7 -7.48 35.24 7.29
C ALA A 7 -7.03 36.00 6.03
N LEU A 8 -7.35 35.49 4.85
CA LEU A 8 -6.97 36.06 3.56
C LEU A 8 -8.13 36.75 2.83
N GLU A 9 -9.31 36.84 3.43
CA GLU A 9 -10.53 37.40 2.82
C GLU A 9 -10.88 36.71 1.49
N VAL A 10 -10.73 35.38 1.43
CA VAL A 10 -11.06 34.56 0.26
C VAL A 10 -12.49 34.04 0.41
N GLU A 11 -13.34 34.32 -0.58
CA GLU A 11 -14.70 33.77 -0.65
C GLU A 11 -14.68 32.30 -1.06
N THR A 12 -13.91 31.96 -2.09
CA THR A 12 -13.85 30.60 -2.63
C THR A 12 -12.50 30.33 -3.28
N VAL A 13 -12.00 29.11 -3.11
CA VAL A 13 -10.82 28.55 -3.77
C VAL A 13 -11.31 27.55 -4.80
N GLN A 14 -10.97 27.76 -6.06
CA GLN A 14 -11.35 26.87 -7.16
C GLN A 14 -10.10 26.25 -7.79
N LYS A 15 -10.06 24.92 -7.85
CA LYS A 15 -9.10 24.20 -8.69
C LYS A 15 -9.64 24.15 -10.11
N GLU A 16 -8.88 24.65 -11.07
CA GLU A 16 -9.29 24.69 -12.47
C GLU A 16 -9.27 23.31 -13.13
N THR A 17 -10.11 23.13 -14.15
CA THR A 17 -10.08 21.93 -14.99
C THR A 17 -8.93 22.06 -15.98
N ILE A 18 -7.81 21.43 -15.66
CA ILE A 18 -6.56 21.56 -16.40
C ILE A 18 -6.47 20.51 -17.51
N HIS A 19 -5.97 20.91 -18.68
CA HIS A 19 -5.66 19.97 -19.75
C HIS A 19 -4.59 18.95 -19.28
N PRO A 20 -4.78 17.62 -19.46
CA PRO A 20 -3.89 16.59 -18.90
C PRO A 20 -2.40 16.70 -19.30
N ARG A 21 -2.12 17.43 -20.39
CA ARG A 21 -0.76 17.64 -20.92
C ARG A 21 -0.15 18.99 -20.56
N LYS A 22 -0.83 19.84 -19.78
CA LYS A 22 -0.35 21.17 -19.39
C LYS A 22 1.00 21.09 -18.68
N SER A 23 1.17 20.10 -17.79
CA SER A 23 2.34 19.95 -16.92
C SER A 23 3.69 19.84 -17.65
N TYR A 24 3.71 19.45 -18.92
CA TYR A 24 4.91 19.38 -19.75
C TYR A 24 4.85 20.27 -21.00
N LYS A 25 3.88 21.19 -21.05
CA LYS A 25 3.75 22.17 -22.14
C LYS A 25 4.51 23.44 -21.77
N MET A 26 5.65 23.67 -22.44
CA MET A 26 6.60 24.73 -22.07
C MET A 26 6.45 26.04 -22.87
N ASN A 27 5.49 26.11 -23.80
CA ASN A 27 5.27 27.26 -24.67
C ASN A 27 4.05 28.12 -24.29
N SER A 28 3.13 27.59 -23.48
CA SER A 28 1.92 28.28 -23.06
C SER A 28 1.33 27.58 -21.84
N SER A 29 0.53 28.31 -21.06
CA SER A 29 -0.06 27.81 -19.83
C SER A 29 -1.46 28.39 -19.58
N CYS A 30 -2.10 27.94 -18.50
CA CYS A 30 -3.38 28.44 -17.98
C CYS A 30 -3.36 28.40 -16.45
N ALA A 31 -4.32 29.02 -15.76
CA ALA A 31 -4.38 28.95 -14.29
C ALA A 31 -4.59 27.51 -13.79
N ASP A 32 -3.96 27.14 -12.67
CA ASP A 32 -4.22 25.88 -11.94
C ASP A 32 -5.22 26.07 -10.81
N ILE A 33 -5.10 27.19 -10.10
CA ILE A 33 -5.95 27.56 -8.97
C ILE A 33 -6.43 28.99 -9.19
N LEU A 34 -7.70 29.24 -8.93
CA LEU A 34 -8.31 30.56 -8.97
C LEU A 34 -8.91 30.87 -7.59
N LEU A 35 -8.56 32.03 -7.05
CA LEU A 35 -9.13 32.57 -5.82
C LEU A 35 -10.11 33.68 -6.15
N PHE A 36 -11.22 33.71 -5.41
CA PHE A 36 -12.21 34.78 -5.43
C PHE A 36 -12.15 35.54 -4.11
N ALA A 37 -11.99 36.87 -4.18
CA ALA A 37 -11.96 37.73 -3.00
C ALA A 37 -13.37 37.96 -2.46
N ALA A 38 -13.53 37.98 -1.13
CA ALA A 38 -14.81 38.36 -0.51
C ALA A 38 -15.22 39.80 -0.82
N TYR A 39 -14.24 40.69 -1.08
CA TYR A 39 -14.49 42.05 -1.53
C TYR A 39 -13.53 42.47 -2.65
N LYS A 40 -12.32 42.91 -2.30
CA LYS A 40 -11.24 43.30 -3.20
C LYS A 40 -9.89 43.21 -2.49
N TRP A 41 -8.89 42.67 -3.16
CA TRP A 41 -7.50 42.77 -2.69
C TRP A 41 -6.79 43.96 -3.31
N ASN A 42 -6.01 44.67 -2.50
CA ASN A 42 -4.98 45.58 -2.99
C ASN A 42 -3.78 44.75 -3.45
N ILE A 43 -3.35 44.97 -4.69
CA ILE A 43 -2.37 44.12 -5.35
C ILE A 43 -1.04 44.85 -5.52
N SER A 44 0.06 44.18 -5.19
CA SER A 44 1.41 44.69 -5.40
C SER A 44 1.83 44.64 -6.87
N LYS A 45 2.88 45.40 -7.19
CA LYS A 45 3.68 45.13 -8.40
C LYS A 45 4.24 43.69 -8.36
N PRO A 46 4.46 43.07 -9.54
CA PRO A 46 5.10 41.76 -9.58
C PRO A 46 6.47 41.77 -8.91
N SER A 47 6.70 40.85 -7.98
CA SER A 47 7.96 40.69 -7.26
C SER A 47 8.28 39.22 -7.03
N LEU A 48 9.51 38.93 -6.58
CA LEU A 48 9.91 37.58 -6.19
C LEU A 48 9.30 37.18 -4.84
N LEU A 49 9.23 35.87 -4.62
CA LEU A 49 8.80 35.26 -3.35
C LEU A 49 9.69 35.67 -2.17
N ALA A 50 10.99 35.84 -2.40
CA ALA A 50 11.97 36.19 -1.37
C ALA A 50 12.04 37.70 -1.09
N ASP A 51 11.41 38.54 -1.91
CA ASP A 51 11.41 39.99 -1.71
C ASP A 51 10.61 40.37 -0.47
N SER A 52 11.22 41.19 0.39
CA SER A 52 10.68 41.56 1.72
C SER A 52 9.79 42.80 1.70
N LYS A 53 9.87 43.63 0.66
CA LYS A 53 9.10 44.89 0.54
C LYS A 53 8.23 44.86 -0.71
N ASP A 54 6.93 44.68 -0.49
CA ASP A 54 5.93 44.83 -1.54
C ASP A 54 5.49 46.28 -1.65
N VAL A 55 5.61 46.82 -2.86
CA VAL A 55 5.01 48.10 -3.21
C VAL A 55 3.61 47.82 -3.72
N MET A 56 2.61 48.12 -2.88
CA MET A 56 1.20 48.05 -3.26
C MET A 56 0.91 49.15 -4.28
N ASP A 57 0.33 48.76 -5.42
CA ASP A 57 -0.20 49.71 -6.38
C ASP A 57 -1.66 50.05 -6.03
N ASN A 58 -2.21 51.10 -6.63
CA ASN A 58 -3.65 51.40 -6.58
C ASN A 58 -4.52 50.40 -7.39
N THR A 59 -3.94 49.26 -7.79
CA THR A 59 -4.61 48.21 -8.52
C THR A 59 -5.35 47.29 -7.55
N THR A 60 -6.64 47.10 -7.78
CA THR A 60 -7.46 46.16 -7.00
C THR A 60 -7.93 45.01 -7.88
N SER A 61 -8.07 43.82 -7.30
CA SER A 61 -8.57 42.65 -8.00
C SER A 61 -9.51 41.81 -7.14
N GLN A 62 -10.46 41.14 -7.78
CA GLN A 62 -11.39 40.19 -7.15
C GLN A 62 -11.06 38.74 -7.50
N LYS A 63 -10.22 38.52 -8.52
CA LYS A 63 -9.82 37.21 -9.01
C LYS A 63 -8.31 37.11 -9.02
N TYR A 64 -7.77 36.05 -8.46
CA TYR A 64 -6.33 35.86 -8.36
C TYR A 64 -5.93 34.44 -8.72
N TRP A 65 -5.04 34.28 -9.70
CA TRP A 65 -4.65 32.95 -10.18
C TRP A 65 -3.27 32.50 -9.69
N PHE A 66 -3.11 31.18 -9.62
CA PHE A 66 -1.82 30.51 -9.45
C PHE A 66 -1.53 29.63 -10.66
N ASP A 67 -0.28 29.64 -11.10
CA ASP A 67 0.25 28.74 -12.13
C ASP A 67 1.51 28.05 -11.62
N ILE A 68 1.51 26.72 -11.59
CA ILE A 68 2.59 25.89 -11.06
C ILE A 68 3.35 25.27 -12.22
N GLN A 69 4.57 25.75 -12.43
CA GLN A 69 5.46 25.33 -13.51
C GLN A 69 6.52 24.37 -12.98
N LEU A 70 6.57 23.18 -13.57
CA LEU A 70 7.64 22.20 -13.32
C LEU A 70 8.73 22.38 -14.36
N ARG A 71 9.99 22.29 -13.93
CA ARG A 71 11.14 22.25 -14.84
C ARG A 71 12.13 21.17 -14.41
N TRP A 72 13.00 20.80 -15.34
CA TRP A 72 14.18 19.99 -15.08
C TRP A 72 15.40 20.80 -15.51
N GLY A 73 16.08 21.43 -14.57
CA GLY A 73 17.26 22.25 -14.85
C GLY A 73 18.48 21.42 -15.27
N ASP A 74 19.46 22.10 -15.84
CA ASP A 74 20.78 21.59 -16.13
C ASP A 74 21.86 22.47 -15.47
N TYR A 75 23.13 22.12 -15.70
CA TYR A 75 24.25 22.84 -15.09
C TYR A 75 24.27 24.33 -15.46
N ASP A 76 23.92 24.67 -16.71
CA ASP A 76 23.97 26.04 -17.23
C ASP A 76 22.73 26.85 -16.83
N SER A 77 21.58 26.19 -16.66
CA SER A 77 20.30 26.77 -16.34
C SER A 77 19.58 25.99 -15.25
N HIS A 78 19.73 26.46 -14.01
CA HIS A 78 19.02 25.96 -12.82
C HIS A 78 18.55 27.08 -11.88
N ASP A 79 18.71 28.35 -12.26
CA ASP A 79 18.16 29.49 -11.51
C ASP A 79 16.62 29.54 -11.69
N VAL A 80 15.91 29.15 -10.65
CA VAL A 80 14.44 29.06 -10.63
C VAL A 80 13.76 30.42 -10.49
N GLU A 81 14.42 31.42 -9.91
CA GLU A 81 13.87 32.77 -9.75
C GLU A 81 13.80 33.47 -11.10
N ARG A 82 14.92 33.41 -11.84
CA ARG A 82 14.99 33.95 -13.20
C ARG A 82 14.00 33.25 -14.12
N TYR A 83 13.86 31.93 -13.99
CA TYR A 83 12.90 31.15 -14.77
C TYR A 83 11.45 31.55 -14.48
N ALA A 84 11.05 31.60 -13.20
CA ALA A 84 9.68 31.96 -12.82
C ALA A 84 9.32 33.37 -13.31
N ARG A 85 10.24 34.32 -13.19
CA ARG A 85 10.07 35.68 -13.71
C ARG A 85 9.95 35.71 -15.23
N ALA A 86 10.84 35.03 -15.95
CA ALA A 86 10.82 34.99 -17.42
C ALA A 86 9.48 34.40 -17.92
N LYS A 87 9.08 33.25 -17.38
CA LYS A 87 7.82 32.59 -17.78
C LYS A 87 6.58 33.39 -17.41
N PHE A 88 6.57 34.04 -16.25
CA PHE A 88 5.48 34.94 -15.89
C PHE A 88 5.34 36.08 -16.90
N LEU A 89 6.43 36.76 -17.24
CA LEU A 89 6.40 37.86 -18.21
C LEU A 89 6.02 37.38 -19.61
N ASP A 90 6.58 36.25 -20.06
CA ASP A 90 6.26 35.67 -21.37
C ASP A 90 4.76 35.30 -21.45
N TYR A 91 4.23 34.56 -20.47
CA TYR A 91 2.86 34.06 -20.54
C TYR A 91 1.79 35.11 -20.24
N THR A 92 2.11 36.17 -19.50
CA THR A 92 1.15 37.26 -19.25
C THR A 92 1.11 38.30 -20.36
N THR A 93 2.11 38.32 -21.24
CA THR A 93 2.16 39.24 -22.39
C THR A 93 1.81 38.57 -23.72
N ASP A 94 1.97 37.25 -23.84
CA ASP A 94 1.59 36.48 -25.00
C ASP A 94 0.08 36.18 -25.06
N ASN A 95 -0.49 36.19 -26.27
CA ASN A 95 -1.91 35.90 -26.51
C ASN A 95 -2.23 34.40 -26.53
N MET A 96 -1.23 33.51 -26.52
CA MET A 96 -1.47 32.06 -26.47
C MET A 96 -1.87 31.56 -25.08
N SER A 97 -1.44 32.25 -24.01
CA SER A 97 -1.76 31.89 -22.63
C SER A 97 -2.86 32.80 -22.11
N ILE A 98 -3.95 32.21 -21.62
CA ILE A 98 -5.12 32.98 -21.17
C ILE A 98 -5.28 32.75 -19.66
N TYR A 99 -5.21 33.83 -18.90
CA TYR A 99 -5.45 33.83 -17.46
C TYR A 99 -6.76 34.56 -17.12
N PRO A 100 -7.48 34.12 -16.06
CA PRO A 100 -8.79 34.70 -15.71
C PRO A 100 -8.76 36.16 -15.24
N SER A 101 -7.59 36.68 -14.87
CA SER A 101 -7.36 38.05 -14.44
C SER A 101 -5.90 38.45 -14.68
N PRO A 102 -5.57 39.76 -14.72
CA PRO A 102 -4.20 40.23 -14.90
C PRO A 102 -3.32 40.06 -13.65
N THR A 103 -3.89 39.58 -12.53
CA THR A 103 -3.22 39.48 -11.23
C THR A 103 -3.11 38.04 -10.80
N GLY A 104 -1.88 37.58 -10.59
CA GLY A 104 -1.63 36.24 -10.11
C GLY A 104 -0.15 36.00 -9.89
N VAL A 105 0.19 34.75 -9.59
CA VAL A 105 1.56 34.33 -9.32
C VAL A 105 1.91 33.02 -10.01
N MET A 106 3.13 32.98 -10.52
CA MET A 106 3.72 31.78 -11.07
C MET A 106 4.72 31.19 -10.09
N ILE A 107 4.55 29.91 -9.76
CA ILE A 107 5.44 29.14 -8.89
C ILE A 107 6.26 28.20 -9.76
N GLY A 108 7.58 28.37 -9.75
CA GLY A 108 8.52 27.48 -10.44
C GLY A 108 9.11 26.46 -9.49
N ILE A 109 9.14 25.18 -9.90
CA ILE A 109 9.79 24.09 -9.17
C ILE A 109 10.80 23.40 -10.09
N ASP A 110 12.09 23.44 -9.72
CA ASP A 110 13.14 22.68 -10.37
C ASP A 110 13.26 21.30 -9.73
N LEU A 111 12.84 20.28 -10.49
CA LEU A 111 12.81 18.88 -10.05
C LEU A 111 14.21 18.26 -9.96
N ALA A 112 15.18 18.74 -10.74
CA ALA A 112 16.54 18.21 -10.74
C ALA A 112 17.33 18.72 -9.53
N TYR A 113 17.22 20.03 -9.27
CA TYR A 113 17.97 20.72 -8.20
C TYR A 113 17.18 20.86 -6.89
N ASN A 114 15.92 20.42 -6.87
CA ASN A 114 15.02 20.54 -5.72
C ASN A 114 14.85 21.99 -5.22
N LEU A 115 14.88 22.95 -6.15
CA LEU A 115 14.73 24.39 -5.89
C LEU A 115 13.30 24.83 -6.22
N HIS A 116 12.82 25.87 -5.55
CA HIS A 116 11.55 26.50 -5.88
C HIS A 116 11.65 28.02 -5.68
N SER A 117 10.88 28.76 -6.46
CA SER A 117 10.63 30.18 -6.24
C SER A 117 9.30 30.56 -6.88
N ALA A 118 8.88 31.79 -6.68
CA ALA A 118 7.68 32.32 -7.31
C ALA A 118 7.90 33.77 -7.74
N PHE A 119 7.23 34.15 -8.82
CA PHE A 119 7.20 35.53 -9.31
C PHE A 119 5.78 35.89 -9.74
N GLY A 120 5.35 37.07 -9.32
CA GLY A 120 4.03 37.58 -9.68
C GLY A 120 3.57 38.65 -8.71
N ASN A 121 2.30 39.02 -8.84
CA ASN A 121 1.67 39.97 -7.95
C ASN A 121 1.46 39.38 -6.56
N TRP A 122 1.30 40.20 -5.53
CA TRP A 122 1.02 39.73 -4.17
C TRP A 122 -0.08 40.55 -3.53
N PHE A 123 -1.03 39.87 -2.89
CA PHE A 123 -1.97 40.50 -1.97
C PHE A 123 -1.51 40.28 -0.51
N PRO A 124 -1.94 41.13 0.45
CA PRO A 124 -1.55 41.00 1.85
C PRO A 124 -1.74 39.58 2.40
N GLY A 125 -0.73 39.05 3.10
CA GLY A 125 -0.78 37.71 3.71
C GLY A 125 -0.47 36.54 2.76
N CYS A 126 -0.61 36.70 1.44
CA CYS A 126 -0.36 35.62 0.47
C CYS A 126 1.11 35.17 0.46
N LYS A 127 2.05 36.10 0.42
CA LYS A 127 3.49 35.79 0.27
C LYS A 127 4.04 34.97 1.45
N PRO A 128 3.85 35.34 2.72
CA PRO A 128 4.26 34.51 3.86
C PRO A 128 3.62 33.12 3.87
N LEU A 129 2.34 33.01 3.48
CA LEU A 129 1.66 31.72 3.38
C LEU A 129 2.33 30.82 2.34
N ILE A 130 2.61 31.34 1.14
CA ILE A 130 3.28 30.57 0.08
C ILE A 130 4.69 30.16 0.50
N GLN A 131 5.45 31.03 1.18
CA GLN A 131 6.78 30.68 1.69
C GLN A 131 6.72 29.45 2.62
N GLN A 132 5.81 29.45 3.60
CA GLN A 132 5.64 28.34 4.53
C GLN A 132 5.10 27.07 3.84
N ALA A 133 4.10 27.24 2.98
CA ALA A 133 3.47 26.14 2.26
C ALA A 133 4.45 25.44 1.32
N MET A 134 5.22 26.19 0.52
CA MET A 134 6.18 25.61 -0.41
C MET A 134 7.33 24.91 0.30
N ALA A 135 7.84 25.45 1.41
CA ALA A 135 8.83 24.77 2.24
C ALA A 135 8.32 23.41 2.74
N LYS A 136 7.05 23.34 3.17
CA LYS A 136 6.42 22.10 3.62
C LYS A 136 6.15 21.13 2.47
N ILE A 137 5.62 21.61 1.34
CA ILE A 137 5.35 20.80 0.14
C ILE A 137 6.64 20.18 -0.40
N MET A 138 7.70 20.98 -0.55
CA MET A 138 8.98 20.46 -1.02
C MET A 138 9.51 19.37 -0.10
N LYS A 139 9.31 19.46 1.21
CA LYS A 139 9.77 18.42 2.14
C LYS A 139 8.88 17.17 2.14
N ALA A 140 7.57 17.33 2.17
CA ALA A 140 6.62 16.27 2.56
C ALA A 140 5.72 15.76 1.43
N ASN A 141 5.85 16.27 0.19
CA ASN A 141 5.01 15.80 -0.91
C ASN A 141 5.37 14.36 -1.34
N PRO A 142 4.41 13.42 -1.35
CA PRO A 142 4.68 12.02 -1.71
C PRO A 142 5.20 11.83 -3.14
N ALA A 143 4.73 12.64 -4.12
CA ALA A 143 5.18 12.52 -5.50
C ALA A 143 6.64 12.97 -5.66
N LEU A 144 7.04 14.05 -4.97
CA LEU A 144 8.43 14.49 -4.92
C LEU A 144 9.31 13.48 -4.18
N TYR A 145 8.79 12.83 -3.13
CA TYR A 145 9.49 11.73 -2.46
C TYR A 145 9.75 10.57 -3.42
N VAL A 146 8.72 10.08 -4.14
CA VAL A 146 8.86 9.01 -5.13
C VAL A 146 9.87 9.39 -6.22
N LEU A 147 9.88 10.64 -6.70
CA LEU A 147 10.88 11.13 -7.65
C LEU A 147 12.31 11.00 -7.07
N ARG A 148 12.54 11.49 -5.85
CA ARG A 148 13.85 11.44 -5.19
C ARG A 148 14.31 10.01 -4.96
N GLU A 149 13.43 9.13 -4.51
CA GLU A 149 13.73 7.71 -4.31
C GLU A 149 14.10 7.01 -5.62
N ARG A 150 13.40 7.33 -6.71
CA ARG A 150 13.76 6.80 -8.05
C ARG A 150 15.13 7.30 -8.51
N ILE A 151 15.46 8.57 -8.27
CA ILE A 151 16.79 9.13 -8.58
C ILE A 151 17.86 8.43 -7.73
N ARG A 152 17.65 8.30 -6.41
CA ARG A 152 18.56 7.59 -5.49
C ARG A 152 18.79 6.14 -5.93
N LYS A 153 17.72 5.40 -6.23
CA LYS A 153 17.78 4.03 -6.77
C LYS A 153 18.55 3.97 -8.09
N GLY A 154 18.28 4.90 -9.01
CA GLY A 154 18.97 4.98 -10.31
C GLY A 154 20.47 5.27 -10.17
N LEU A 155 20.85 6.11 -9.21
CA LEU A 155 22.24 6.45 -8.87
C LEU A 155 22.89 5.45 -7.90
N GLN A 156 22.14 4.45 -7.41
CA GLN A 156 22.59 3.46 -6.42
C GLN A 156 23.10 4.09 -5.12
N LEU A 157 22.49 5.20 -4.72
CA LEU A 157 22.77 5.88 -3.45
C LEU A 157 21.83 5.35 -2.38
N TYR A 158 22.38 4.77 -1.31
CA TYR A 158 21.62 4.27 -0.18
C TYR A 158 21.90 5.12 1.05
N SER A 159 20.86 5.67 1.66
CA SER A 159 20.93 6.32 2.96
C SER A 159 20.27 5.44 4.02
N SER A 160 20.83 5.41 5.22
CA SER A 160 20.25 4.75 6.38
C SER A 160 19.21 5.65 7.05
N GLU A 161 18.29 6.23 6.28
CA GLU A 161 17.17 6.98 6.87
C GLU A 161 16.27 6.01 7.64
N PRO A 162 15.74 6.41 8.81
CA PRO A 162 14.80 5.58 9.56
C PRO A 162 13.51 5.44 8.74
N THR A 163 13.39 4.30 8.07
CA THR A 163 12.16 3.91 7.38
C THR A 163 11.13 3.44 8.41
N GLU A 164 9.84 3.53 8.07
CA GLU A 164 8.84 2.89 8.91
C GLU A 164 9.16 1.39 9.04
N PRO A 165 9.13 0.85 10.26
CA PRO A 165 9.47 -0.54 10.47
C PRO A 165 8.46 -1.44 9.77
N TYR A 166 8.96 -2.46 9.08
CA TYR A 166 8.12 -3.48 8.48
C TYR A 166 7.32 -4.24 9.54
N LEU A 167 6.22 -4.87 9.10
CA LEU A 167 5.49 -5.79 9.96
C LEU A 167 6.38 -7.01 10.27
N SER A 168 6.62 -7.25 11.55
CA SER A 168 7.40 -8.35 12.10
C SER A 168 6.66 -8.99 13.28
N SER A 169 7.23 -10.03 13.90
CA SER A 169 6.60 -10.64 15.09
C SER A 169 6.55 -9.71 16.30
N GLN A 170 7.37 -8.64 16.32
CA GLN A 170 7.45 -7.72 17.44
C GLN A 170 6.32 -6.68 17.44
N ASN A 171 5.94 -6.16 16.28
CA ASN A 171 4.88 -5.16 16.11
C ASN A 171 3.56 -5.75 15.57
N TYR A 172 3.48 -7.08 15.47
CA TYR A 172 2.30 -7.82 15.00
C TYR A 172 0.98 -7.44 15.71
N GLY A 173 1.04 -7.00 16.97
CA GLY A 173 -0.12 -6.53 17.72
C GLY A 173 -0.79 -5.27 17.14
N GLU A 174 -0.07 -4.44 16.39
CA GLU A 174 -0.58 -3.18 15.81
C GLU A 174 -1.72 -3.42 14.80
N LEU A 175 -1.78 -4.62 14.21
CA LEU A 175 -2.80 -5.05 13.26
C LEU A 175 -4.23 -4.95 13.82
N PHE A 176 -4.38 -5.01 15.15
CA PHE A 176 -5.66 -5.07 15.84
C PHE A 176 -6.02 -3.75 16.54
N SER A 177 -5.39 -2.65 16.14
CA SER A 177 -5.76 -1.31 16.58
C SER A 177 -7.09 -0.83 15.99
N ASN A 178 -7.55 0.35 16.41
CA ASN A 178 -8.76 0.97 15.86
C ASN A 178 -8.58 1.48 14.41
N GLN A 179 -7.36 1.44 13.87
CA GLN A 179 -7.12 1.81 12.47
C GLN A 179 -7.63 0.73 11.51
N ILE A 180 -8.10 1.14 10.33
CA ILE A 180 -8.43 0.22 9.25
C ILE A 180 -7.13 -0.12 8.54
N ILE A 181 -6.74 -1.40 8.62
CA ILE A 181 -5.51 -1.93 8.05
C ILE A 181 -5.89 -2.99 7.02
N TRP A 182 -5.27 -2.95 5.84
CA TRP A 182 -5.45 -3.99 4.83
C TRP A 182 -4.15 -4.72 4.54
N PHE A 183 -4.23 -6.03 4.39
CA PHE A 183 -3.21 -6.82 3.70
C PHE A 183 -3.52 -6.85 2.21
N VAL A 184 -2.49 -6.69 1.38
CA VAL A 184 -2.57 -6.89 -0.07
C VAL A 184 -1.59 -7.99 -0.47
N ASP A 185 -2.12 -9.07 -1.05
CA ASP A 185 -1.32 -10.16 -1.61
C ASP A 185 -1.52 -10.27 -3.13
N ASP A 186 -0.42 -10.11 -3.87
CA ASP A 186 -0.38 -10.18 -5.34
C ASP A 186 0.08 -11.55 -5.87
N THR A 187 0.32 -12.52 -4.98
CA THR A 187 0.94 -13.81 -5.31
C THR A 187 0.18 -14.58 -6.41
N ASN A 188 -1.15 -14.51 -6.42
CA ASN A 188 -2.00 -15.25 -7.35
C ASN A 188 -2.66 -14.37 -8.43
N VAL A 189 -2.13 -13.18 -8.69
CA VAL A 189 -2.67 -12.27 -9.70
C VAL A 189 -2.35 -12.74 -11.11
N TYR A 190 -1.09 -13.05 -11.40
CA TYR A 190 -0.68 -13.60 -12.69
C TYR A 190 -0.26 -15.06 -12.53
N ARG A 191 -1.17 -15.96 -12.90
CA ARG A 191 -0.97 -17.41 -12.83
C ARG A 191 -0.88 -17.99 -14.23
N VAL A 192 -0.05 -19.02 -14.38
CA VAL A 192 0.16 -19.70 -15.66
C VAL A 192 0.06 -21.21 -15.51
N THR A 193 -0.44 -21.86 -16.54
CA THR A 193 -0.31 -23.31 -16.75
C THR A 193 0.76 -23.57 -17.80
N ILE A 194 1.65 -24.51 -17.51
CA ILE A 194 2.72 -24.90 -18.43
C ILE A 194 2.20 -26.06 -19.27
N HIS A 195 2.33 -25.95 -20.60
CA HIS A 195 2.01 -27.02 -21.54
C HIS A 195 3.16 -27.23 -22.52
N LYS A 196 3.36 -28.48 -22.90
CA LYS A 196 4.39 -28.86 -23.87
C LYS A 196 3.79 -28.79 -25.27
N THR A 197 4.45 -28.06 -26.17
CA THR A 197 4.07 -28.00 -27.59
C THR A 197 4.45 -29.31 -28.28
N TYR A 198 3.89 -29.52 -29.48
CA TYR A 198 4.23 -30.67 -30.31
C TYR A 198 5.74 -30.78 -30.60
N GLU A 199 6.40 -29.64 -30.79
CA GLU A 199 7.85 -29.52 -31.01
C GLU A 199 8.69 -29.82 -29.75
N GLY A 200 8.05 -30.05 -28.61
CA GLY A 200 8.69 -30.35 -27.34
C GLY A 200 9.03 -29.13 -26.47
N ASN A 201 8.74 -27.91 -26.94
CA ASN A 201 8.97 -26.67 -26.18
C ASN A 201 7.94 -26.50 -25.06
N LEU A 202 8.38 -25.97 -23.91
CA LEU A 202 7.46 -25.61 -22.82
C LEU A 202 6.93 -24.20 -23.07
N THR A 203 5.61 -24.05 -23.09
CA THR A 203 4.90 -22.77 -23.26
C THR A 203 3.94 -22.54 -22.11
N THR A 204 3.71 -21.28 -21.77
CA THR A 204 2.83 -20.87 -20.67
C THR A 204 1.53 -20.29 -21.21
N LYS A 205 0.41 -20.69 -20.61
CA LYS A 205 -0.90 -20.09 -20.85
C LYS A 205 -1.38 -19.40 -19.57
N PRO A 206 -1.79 -18.12 -19.63
CA PRO A 206 -2.35 -17.47 -18.46
C PRO A 206 -3.70 -18.10 -18.09
N ILE A 207 -3.96 -18.20 -16.80
CA ILE A 207 -5.28 -18.54 -16.25
C ILE A 207 -5.79 -17.35 -15.43
N ASN A 208 -7.07 -17.36 -15.06
CA ASN A 208 -7.62 -16.35 -14.18
C ASN A 208 -6.81 -16.27 -12.89
N GLY A 209 -6.60 -15.06 -12.40
CA GLY A 209 -5.95 -14.79 -11.12
C GLY A 209 -6.88 -14.04 -10.17
N ALA A 210 -6.37 -13.73 -8.98
CA ALA A 210 -7.09 -12.86 -8.06
C ALA A 210 -6.13 -12.01 -7.23
N ILE A 211 -6.55 -10.78 -6.95
CA ILE A 211 -5.97 -9.93 -5.92
C ILE A 211 -6.69 -10.23 -4.61
N PHE A 212 -5.92 -10.44 -3.56
CA PHE A 212 -6.43 -10.73 -2.22
C PHE A 212 -6.21 -9.51 -1.32
N ILE A 213 -7.29 -8.85 -0.91
CA ILE A 213 -7.25 -7.68 -0.02
C ILE A 213 -8.01 -8.01 1.26
N PHE A 214 -7.33 -8.03 2.41
CA PHE A 214 -7.89 -8.59 3.64
C PHE A 214 -7.76 -7.65 4.83
N ASN A 215 -8.85 -7.46 5.57
CA ASN A 215 -8.86 -6.71 6.82
C ASN A 215 -8.68 -7.69 8.01
N PRO A 216 -7.54 -7.64 8.73
CA PRO A 216 -7.22 -8.56 9.82
C PRO A 216 -8.05 -8.33 11.08
N ARG A 217 -8.76 -7.20 11.20
CA ARG A 217 -9.61 -6.92 12.36
C ARG A 217 -11.02 -7.45 12.16
N THR A 218 -11.59 -7.22 10.98
CA THR A 218 -13.00 -7.57 10.70
C THR A 218 -13.16 -8.93 10.03
N GLY A 219 -12.10 -9.46 9.42
CA GLY A 219 -12.17 -10.68 8.61
C GLY A 219 -12.64 -10.43 7.17
N GLN A 220 -12.97 -9.19 6.81
CA GLN A 220 -13.46 -8.85 5.48
C GLN A 220 -12.38 -9.08 4.42
N LEU A 221 -12.74 -9.81 3.37
CA LEU A 221 -11.92 -10.08 2.20
C LEU A 221 -12.58 -9.44 0.98
N PHE A 222 -11.85 -8.56 0.30
CA PHE A 222 -12.15 -8.15 -1.06
C PHE A 222 -11.31 -8.99 -2.01
N LEU A 223 -11.98 -9.88 -2.74
CA LEU A 223 -11.36 -10.76 -3.73
C LEU A 223 -11.66 -10.22 -5.14
N LYS A 224 -10.68 -9.55 -5.75
CA LYS A 224 -10.80 -9.07 -7.13
C LYS A 224 -10.32 -10.16 -8.09
N ILE A 225 -11.22 -10.71 -8.88
CA ILE A 225 -10.89 -11.66 -9.93
C ILE A 225 -10.30 -10.91 -11.12
N ILE A 226 -9.14 -11.36 -11.59
CA ILE A 226 -8.47 -10.84 -12.79
C ILE A 226 -8.61 -11.88 -13.90
N HIS A 227 -9.45 -11.55 -14.88
CA HIS A 227 -9.71 -12.42 -16.01
C HIS A 227 -8.53 -12.43 -17.01
N THR A 228 -8.36 -13.54 -17.73
CA THR A 228 -7.28 -13.71 -18.72
C THR A 228 -7.22 -12.65 -19.81
N SER A 229 -8.35 -12.00 -20.12
CA SER A 229 -8.44 -10.91 -21.11
C SER A 229 -7.52 -9.73 -20.79
N VAL A 230 -7.20 -9.49 -19.51
CA VAL A 230 -6.29 -8.41 -19.08
C VAL A 230 -4.87 -8.62 -19.60
N TRP A 231 -4.48 -9.89 -19.86
CA TRP A 231 -3.14 -10.25 -20.32
C TRP A 231 -3.01 -10.29 -21.84
N ALA A 232 -4.12 -10.20 -22.57
CA ALA A 232 -4.15 -10.33 -24.02
C ALA A 232 -3.36 -9.19 -24.70
N GLY A 233 -2.44 -9.55 -25.60
CA GLY A 233 -1.62 -8.60 -26.35
C GLY A 233 -0.52 -7.90 -25.53
N GLN A 234 -0.35 -8.24 -24.26
CA GLN A 234 0.61 -7.60 -23.36
C GLN A 234 1.92 -8.38 -23.26
N LYS A 235 3.02 -7.68 -22.97
CA LYS A 235 4.34 -8.24 -22.68
C LYS A 235 4.77 -7.88 -21.25
N ARG A 236 5.79 -8.58 -20.73
CA ARG A 236 6.33 -8.37 -19.36
C ARG A 236 5.23 -8.49 -18.28
N LEU A 237 4.42 -9.53 -18.39
CA LEU A 237 3.21 -9.76 -17.59
C LEU A 237 3.48 -9.79 -16.07
N GLY A 238 4.66 -10.25 -15.64
CA GLY A 238 5.04 -10.21 -14.22
C GLY A 238 5.18 -8.80 -13.64
N GLN A 239 5.60 -7.81 -14.44
CA GLN A 239 5.60 -6.41 -14.03
C GLN A 239 4.18 -5.83 -14.11
N LEU A 240 3.48 -6.09 -15.23
CA LEU A 240 2.12 -5.62 -15.44
C LEU A 240 1.16 -6.07 -14.31
N ALA A 241 1.31 -7.29 -13.80
CA ALA A 241 0.51 -7.82 -12.70
C ALA A 241 0.57 -6.93 -11.45
N LYS A 242 1.77 -6.43 -11.10
CA LYS A 242 1.97 -5.56 -9.93
C LYS A 242 1.30 -4.20 -10.12
N TRP A 243 1.46 -3.60 -11.31
CA TRP A 243 0.83 -2.32 -11.65
C TRP A 243 -0.69 -2.44 -11.70
N LYS A 244 -1.22 -3.50 -12.32
CA LYS A 244 -2.66 -3.78 -12.34
C LYS A 244 -3.21 -4.03 -10.93
N THR A 245 -2.44 -4.69 -10.07
CA THR A 245 -2.82 -4.86 -8.66
C THR A 245 -2.94 -3.51 -7.95
N ALA A 246 -1.94 -2.63 -8.10
CA ALA A 246 -1.96 -1.31 -7.47
C ALA A 246 -3.09 -0.42 -8.02
N GLU A 247 -3.36 -0.48 -9.33
CA GLU A 247 -4.47 0.22 -9.97
C GLU A 247 -5.83 -0.21 -9.40
N GLU A 248 -6.07 -1.52 -9.28
CA GLU A 248 -7.33 -2.07 -8.74
C GLU A 248 -7.48 -1.80 -7.25
N VAL A 249 -6.40 -1.84 -6.47
CA VAL A 249 -6.41 -1.44 -5.04
C VAL A 249 -6.77 0.04 -4.91
N ALA A 250 -6.16 0.93 -5.70
CA ALA A 250 -6.49 2.35 -5.69
C ALA A 250 -7.93 2.62 -6.14
N ALA A 251 -8.43 1.88 -7.14
CA ALA A 251 -9.82 1.98 -7.58
C ALA A 251 -10.80 1.54 -6.47
N LEU A 252 -10.49 0.47 -5.73
CA LEU A 252 -11.29 0.04 -4.59
C LEU A 252 -11.33 1.13 -3.50
N ILE A 253 -10.19 1.72 -3.14
CA ILE A 253 -10.14 2.80 -2.14
C ILE A 253 -10.97 4.01 -2.58
N ARG A 254 -10.91 4.40 -3.86
CA ARG A 254 -11.74 5.47 -4.41
C ARG A 254 -13.24 5.18 -4.35
N SER A 255 -13.63 3.91 -4.39
CA SER A 255 -15.04 3.51 -4.30
C SER A 255 -15.60 3.50 -2.88
N LEU A 256 -14.74 3.56 -1.87
CA LEU A 256 -15.15 3.56 -0.46
C LEU A 256 -15.33 4.97 0.09
N PRO A 257 -16.30 5.18 1.01
CA PRO A 257 -16.39 6.38 1.83
C PRO A 257 -15.09 6.64 2.62
N VAL A 258 -14.79 7.90 2.91
CA VAL A 258 -13.53 8.32 3.56
C VAL A 258 -13.36 7.68 4.94
N GLU A 259 -14.45 7.35 5.62
CA GLU A 259 -14.51 6.69 6.92
C GLU A 259 -14.07 5.22 6.85
N GLU A 260 -14.28 4.57 5.71
CA GLU A 260 -13.94 3.15 5.48
C GLU A 260 -12.58 2.97 4.79
N GLN A 261 -11.96 4.07 4.35
CA GLN A 261 -10.65 4.01 3.72
C GLN A 261 -9.56 3.54 4.71
N PRO A 262 -8.64 2.66 4.27
CA PRO A 262 -7.58 2.17 5.13
C PRO A 262 -6.65 3.30 5.53
N LYS A 263 -6.15 3.26 6.77
CA LYS A 263 -5.05 4.14 7.21
C LYS A 263 -3.69 3.50 6.94
N GLN A 264 -3.62 2.17 6.89
CA GLN A 264 -2.41 1.44 6.54
C GLN A 264 -2.70 0.31 5.55
N ILE A 265 -1.80 0.11 4.59
CA ILE A 265 -1.79 -1.00 3.66
C ILE A 265 -0.46 -1.74 3.84
N ILE A 266 -0.56 -3.02 4.17
CA ILE A 266 0.59 -3.91 4.37
C ILE A 266 0.68 -4.85 3.17
N VAL A 267 1.80 -4.81 2.44
CA VAL A 267 2.04 -5.71 1.31
C VAL A 267 2.83 -6.94 1.75
N THR A 268 2.41 -8.12 1.25
CA THR A 268 3.15 -9.37 1.49
C THR A 268 4.47 -9.43 0.71
N ARG A 269 4.55 -8.76 -0.44
CA ARG A 269 5.70 -8.80 -1.34
C ARG A 269 6.24 -7.39 -1.60
N LYS A 270 7.53 -7.19 -1.33
CA LYS A 270 8.23 -5.88 -1.47
C LYS A 270 8.06 -5.25 -2.86
N GLY A 271 7.89 -6.07 -3.90
CA GLY A 271 7.66 -5.60 -5.27
C GLY A 271 6.38 -4.80 -5.48
N MET A 272 5.44 -4.80 -4.51
CA MET A 272 4.20 -4.03 -4.53
C MET A 272 4.32 -2.64 -3.88
N LEU A 273 5.40 -2.35 -3.15
CA LEU A 273 5.60 -1.04 -2.50
C LEU A 273 5.62 0.08 -3.56
N ASP A 274 6.55 0.01 -4.52
CA ASP A 274 6.73 1.06 -5.52
C ASP A 274 5.45 1.31 -6.37
N PRO A 275 4.72 0.30 -6.89
CA PRO A 275 3.48 0.54 -7.61
C PRO A 275 2.37 1.17 -6.77
N LEU A 276 2.20 0.75 -5.50
CA LEU A 276 1.18 1.33 -4.62
C LEU A 276 1.50 2.78 -4.25
N GLU A 277 2.76 3.10 -3.96
CA GLU A 277 3.18 4.49 -3.69
C GLU A 277 2.82 5.43 -4.83
N VAL A 278 2.93 4.95 -6.07
CA VAL A 278 2.60 5.74 -7.27
C VAL A 278 1.09 5.87 -7.47
N HIS A 279 0.33 4.79 -7.29
CA HIS A 279 -1.12 4.80 -7.51
C HIS A 279 -1.90 5.47 -6.36
N LEU A 280 -1.31 5.57 -5.17
CA LEU A 280 -1.90 6.16 -3.98
C LEU A 280 -1.41 7.59 -3.69
N LEU A 281 -0.82 8.28 -4.67
CA LEU A 281 -0.45 9.70 -4.53
C LEU A 281 -1.66 10.60 -4.22
N ASP A 282 -2.86 10.20 -4.66
CA ASP A 282 -4.13 10.88 -4.34
C ASP A 282 -4.55 10.69 -2.87
N PHE A 283 -3.92 9.76 -2.15
CA PHE A 283 -4.25 9.34 -0.79
C PHE A 283 -3.04 9.49 0.16
N PRO A 284 -2.56 10.72 0.43
CA PRO A 284 -1.33 10.96 1.17
C PRO A 284 -1.35 10.51 2.63
N ASN A 285 -2.53 10.21 3.18
CA ASN A 285 -2.72 9.77 4.55
C ASN A 285 -2.67 8.25 4.73
N ILE A 286 -2.53 7.49 3.64
CA ILE A 286 -2.44 6.03 3.67
C ILE A 286 -0.97 5.64 3.77
N VAL A 287 -0.61 4.97 4.85
CA VAL A 287 0.71 4.43 5.08
C VAL A 287 0.87 3.11 4.32
N ILE A 288 1.96 2.95 3.57
CA ILE A 288 2.27 1.72 2.83
C ILE A 288 3.47 1.05 3.50
N LYS A 289 3.27 -0.16 4.02
CA LYS A 289 4.27 -0.89 4.81
C LYS A 289 4.56 -2.27 4.20
N GLY A 290 5.81 -2.70 4.27
CA GLY A 290 6.22 -4.06 3.91
C GLY A 290 6.00 -5.05 5.07
N SER A 291 5.88 -6.34 4.76
CA SER A 291 5.88 -7.41 5.75
C SER A 291 7.16 -8.24 5.66
N GLU A 292 7.79 -8.50 6.81
CA GLU A 292 8.81 -9.53 6.98
C GLU A 292 8.17 -10.91 7.20
N LEU A 293 6.92 -10.93 7.68
CA LEU A 293 6.14 -12.15 7.85
C LEU A 293 5.71 -12.70 6.48
N GLN A 294 6.06 -13.95 6.17
CA GLN A 294 5.59 -14.65 4.98
C GLN A 294 4.23 -15.31 5.23
N LEU A 295 3.19 -14.48 5.31
CA LEU A 295 1.82 -14.93 5.58
C LEU A 295 1.26 -15.78 4.41
N PRO A 296 0.62 -16.93 4.69
CA PRO A 296 0.22 -17.89 3.67
C PRO A 296 -1.11 -17.56 2.97
N PHE A 297 -1.40 -16.29 2.66
CA PHE A 297 -2.68 -15.89 2.04
C PHE A 297 -2.93 -16.57 0.68
N GLN A 298 -1.86 -16.85 -0.07
CA GLN A 298 -1.95 -17.64 -1.31
C GLN A 298 -2.62 -19.01 -1.15
N ALA A 299 -2.54 -19.62 0.04
CA ALA A 299 -3.15 -20.92 0.29
C ALA A 299 -4.68 -20.85 0.43
N CYS A 300 -5.23 -19.65 0.68
CA CYS A 300 -6.67 -19.43 0.75
C CYS A 300 -7.34 -19.80 -0.59
N LEU A 301 -6.68 -19.53 -1.72
CA LEU A 301 -7.19 -19.88 -3.05
C LEU A 301 -7.17 -21.37 -3.38
N LYS A 302 -6.61 -22.22 -2.49
CA LYS A 302 -6.71 -23.69 -2.59
C LYS A 302 -8.01 -24.24 -1.99
N VAL A 303 -8.81 -23.40 -1.33
CA VAL A 303 -10.16 -23.75 -0.89
C VAL A 303 -11.07 -23.75 -2.12
N GLU A 304 -11.85 -24.81 -2.29
CA GLU A 304 -12.67 -25.08 -3.47
C GLU A 304 -13.61 -23.92 -3.79
N LYS A 305 -14.23 -23.32 -2.76
CA LYS A 305 -15.15 -22.17 -2.90
C LYS A 305 -14.49 -21.01 -3.65
N PHE A 306 -13.23 -20.69 -3.36
CA PHE A 306 -12.50 -19.62 -4.03
C PHE A 306 -11.90 -20.08 -5.37
N GLY A 307 -11.32 -21.28 -5.39
CA GLY A 307 -10.70 -21.85 -6.60
C GLY A 307 -11.69 -21.95 -7.76
N ASP A 308 -12.86 -22.53 -7.51
CA ASP A 308 -13.94 -22.69 -8.49
C ASP A 308 -14.47 -21.34 -8.97
N LEU A 309 -14.69 -20.41 -8.04
CA LEU A 309 -15.19 -19.07 -8.36
C LEU A 309 -14.24 -18.35 -9.32
N ILE A 310 -12.93 -18.40 -9.06
CA ILE A 310 -11.93 -17.75 -9.92
C ILE A 310 -11.83 -18.44 -11.27
N LEU A 311 -11.84 -19.77 -11.31
CA LEU A 311 -11.70 -20.54 -12.56
C LEU A 311 -12.93 -20.41 -13.47
N LYS A 312 -14.13 -20.32 -12.90
CA LYS A 312 -15.39 -20.23 -13.65
C LYS A 312 -15.75 -18.80 -14.08
N ALA A 313 -15.07 -17.79 -13.55
CA ALA A 313 -15.35 -16.39 -13.89
C ALA A 313 -15.03 -16.08 -15.36
N THR A 314 -15.98 -15.45 -16.05
CA THR A 314 -15.88 -15.02 -17.46
C THR A 314 -15.48 -13.55 -17.61
N GLU A 315 -15.52 -12.78 -16.52
CA GLU A 315 -15.18 -11.36 -16.50
C GLU A 315 -14.51 -10.95 -15.18
N PRO A 316 -13.75 -9.83 -15.15
CA PRO A 316 -13.22 -9.29 -13.92
C PRO A 316 -14.34 -8.79 -13.00
N GLN A 317 -14.36 -9.27 -11.75
CA GLN A 317 -15.37 -8.88 -10.77
C GLN A 317 -14.80 -8.82 -9.36
N MET A 318 -15.39 -7.97 -8.52
CA MET A 318 -15.05 -7.87 -7.10
C MET A 318 -16.05 -8.69 -6.28
N VAL A 319 -15.56 -9.60 -5.46
CA VAL A 319 -16.40 -10.45 -4.60
C VAL A 319 -15.97 -10.27 -3.15
N MET A 320 -16.95 -10.04 -2.27
CA MET A 320 -16.71 -9.86 -0.84
C MET A 320 -16.97 -11.14 -0.07
N PHE A 321 -16.11 -11.42 0.90
CA PHE A 321 -16.24 -12.53 1.85
C PHE A 321 -15.89 -12.07 3.25
N ASN A 322 -16.24 -12.88 4.24
CA ASN A 322 -15.71 -12.75 5.59
C ASN A 322 -14.98 -14.04 5.97
N LEU A 323 -13.64 -14.00 6.07
CA LEU A 323 -12.81 -15.16 6.39
C LEU A 323 -12.94 -15.62 7.85
N TYR A 324 -13.56 -14.82 8.70
CA TYR A 324 -13.84 -15.21 10.08
C TYR A 324 -15.20 -15.86 10.27
N ASP A 325 -16.04 -15.91 9.23
CA ASP A 325 -17.42 -16.39 9.35
C ASP A 325 -18.07 -15.72 10.58
N ASP A 326 -18.42 -16.52 11.59
CA ASP A 326 -19.06 -16.09 12.83
C ASP A 326 -18.12 -16.02 14.06
N TRP A 327 -16.81 -16.23 13.90
CA TRP A 327 -15.88 -16.36 15.03
C TRP A 327 -15.84 -15.14 15.95
N LEU A 328 -16.05 -13.93 15.42
CA LEU A 328 -16.02 -12.70 16.21
C LEU A 328 -17.15 -12.61 17.25
N LYS A 329 -18.16 -13.50 17.19
CA LYS A 329 -19.19 -13.62 18.24
C LYS A 329 -18.64 -14.21 19.54
N SER A 330 -17.62 -15.07 19.48
CA SER A 330 -17.09 -15.82 20.63
C SER A 330 -15.61 -15.61 20.93
N ILE A 331 -14.82 -15.13 19.95
CA ILE A 331 -13.38 -14.89 20.11
C ILE A 331 -12.96 -13.51 19.61
N SER A 332 -11.82 -13.02 20.12
CA SER A 332 -11.25 -11.74 19.67
C SER A 332 -10.75 -11.80 18.23
N SER A 333 -10.62 -10.63 17.58
CA SER A 333 -10.01 -10.52 16.23
C SER A 333 -8.58 -11.07 16.18
N TYR A 334 -7.81 -10.87 17.25
CA TYR A 334 -6.46 -11.43 17.38
C TYR A 334 -6.46 -12.96 17.31
N THR A 335 -7.37 -13.59 18.07
CA THR A 335 -7.52 -15.05 18.10
C THR A 335 -8.06 -15.57 16.77
N ALA A 336 -9.04 -14.89 16.18
CA ALA A 336 -9.63 -15.25 14.88
C ALA A 336 -8.59 -15.17 13.75
N PHE A 337 -7.78 -14.12 13.72
CA PHE A 337 -6.66 -14.02 12.78
C PHE A 337 -5.64 -15.14 13.00
N SER A 338 -5.26 -15.41 14.26
CA SER A 338 -4.29 -16.47 14.58
C SER A 338 -4.79 -17.84 14.11
N ARG A 339 -6.07 -18.15 14.34
CA ARG A 339 -6.76 -19.35 13.81
C ARG A 339 -6.68 -19.40 12.28
N LEU A 340 -7.03 -18.30 11.61
CA LEU A 340 -6.99 -18.22 10.15
C LEU A 340 -5.57 -18.50 9.62
N ILE A 341 -4.54 -17.87 10.17
CA ILE A 341 -3.15 -18.10 9.74
C ILE A 341 -2.76 -19.56 9.95
N LEU A 342 -3.15 -20.18 11.06
CA LEU A 342 -2.88 -21.59 11.33
C LEU A 342 -3.51 -22.50 10.27
N ILE A 343 -4.78 -22.26 9.93
CA ILE A 343 -5.49 -22.99 8.88
C ILE A 343 -4.80 -22.81 7.53
N LEU A 344 -4.53 -21.57 7.14
CA LEU A 344 -3.91 -21.26 5.85
C LEU A 344 -2.48 -21.81 5.75
N LYS A 345 -1.70 -21.78 6.85
CA LYS A 345 -0.35 -22.36 6.90
C LYS A 345 -0.40 -23.88 6.77
N ALA A 346 -1.33 -24.54 7.44
CA ALA A 346 -1.54 -25.98 7.30
C ALA A 346 -1.94 -26.35 5.86
N LEU A 347 -2.87 -25.61 5.23
CA LEU A 347 -3.25 -25.80 3.83
C LEU A 347 -2.11 -25.51 2.84
N HIS A 348 -1.18 -24.62 3.20
CA HIS A 348 0.02 -24.35 2.44
C HIS A 348 0.99 -25.52 2.48
N VAL A 349 1.25 -26.04 3.69
CA VAL A 349 2.20 -27.12 3.98
C VAL A 349 1.72 -28.47 3.48
N ASN A 350 0.51 -28.88 3.87
CA ASN A 350 -0.08 -30.15 3.48
C ASN A 350 -1.60 -30.00 3.31
N ASN A 351 -2.02 -29.79 2.06
CA ASN A 351 -3.41 -29.48 1.73
C ASN A 351 -4.36 -30.62 2.11
N ASP A 352 -4.01 -31.85 1.75
CA ASP A 352 -4.88 -33.01 1.93
C ASP A 352 -5.08 -33.32 3.41
N ARG A 353 -4.00 -33.33 4.19
CA ARG A 353 -4.07 -33.60 5.64
C ARG A 353 -4.76 -32.49 6.40
N ALA A 354 -4.54 -31.22 6.03
CA ALA A 354 -5.27 -30.11 6.62
C ALA A 354 -6.78 -30.20 6.35
N LYS A 355 -7.19 -30.57 5.12
CA LYS A 355 -8.61 -30.79 4.79
C LYS A 355 -9.23 -31.95 5.59
N MET A 356 -8.50 -33.05 5.76
CA MET A 356 -8.96 -34.17 6.61
C MET A 356 -9.13 -33.76 8.08
N ILE A 357 -8.24 -32.90 8.61
CA ILE A 357 -8.36 -32.38 9.99
C ILE A 357 -9.58 -31.45 10.11
N LEU A 358 -9.82 -30.59 9.12
CA LEU A 358 -10.94 -29.65 9.14
C LEU A 358 -12.30 -30.34 8.97
N LYS A 359 -12.37 -31.42 8.19
CA LYS A 359 -13.59 -32.19 7.91
C LYS A 359 -13.33 -33.69 8.10
N PRO A 360 -13.25 -34.17 9.35
CA PRO A 360 -12.90 -35.56 9.64
C PRO A 360 -14.05 -36.53 9.34
N ASP A 361 -15.30 -36.07 9.39
CA ASP A 361 -16.49 -36.87 9.20
C ASP A 361 -17.54 -36.15 8.33
N LYS A 362 -18.55 -36.90 7.89
CA LYS A 362 -19.67 -36.36 7.08
C LYS A 362 -20.67 -35.53 7.91
N THR A 363 -20.62 -35.64 9.23
CA THR A 363 -21.48 -34.88 10.15
C THR A 363 -21.03 -33.43 10.30
N THR A 364 -19.74 -33.17 10.06
CA THR A 364 -19.17 -31.83 10.03
C THR A 364 -19.64 -31.07 8.80
N ILE A 365 -20.62 -30.18 9.00
CA ILE A 365 -21.19 -29.35 7.95
C ILE A 365 -20.51 -27.98 7.88
N THR A 366 -20.47 -27.42 6.67
CA THR A 366 -20.14 -26.01 6.42
C THR A 366 -21.39 -25.35 5.88
N GLU A 367 -21.83 -24.28 6.51
CA GLU A 367 -22.98 -23.52 6.01
C GLU A 367 -22.67 -22.87 4.66
N ILE A 368 -23.69 -22.70 3.82
CA ILE A 368 -23.52 -22.23 2.42
C ILE A 368 -22.83 -20.86 2.36
N HIS A 369 -23.16 -19.97 3.30
CA HIS A 369 -22.59 -18.63 3.37
C HIS A 369 -21.21 -18.60 4.05
N HIS A 370 -20.85 -19.64 4.81
CA HIS A 370 -19.56 -19.77 5.47
C HIS A 370 -18.48 -20.41 4.59
N ILE A 371 -17.23 -20.26 5.02
CA ILE A 371 -16.06 -20.83 4.36
C ILE A 371 -15.56 -22.04 5.16
N TRP A 372 -15.54 -21.93 6.48
CA TRP A 372 -15.00 -22.93 7.38
C TRP A 372 -16.10 -23.82 7.97
N PRO A 373 -15.76 -25.04 8.43
CA PRO A 373 -16.69 -25.90 9.15
C PRO A 373 -17.30 -25.22 10.38
N THR A 374 -18.59 -25.45 10.64
CA THR A 374 -19.24 -24.96 11.85
C THR A 374 -18.89 -25.89 13.01
N LEU A 375 -17.97 -25.44 13.87
CA LEU A 375 -17.48 -26.17 15.04
C LEU A 375 -17.70 -25.35 16.32
N THR A 376 -17.85 -26.06 17.44
CA THR A 376 -17.85 -25.47 18.78
C THR A 376 -16.46 -24.97 19.18
N ASN A 377 -16.37 -24.12 20.21
CA ASN A 377 -15.08 -23.60 20.69
C ASN A 377 -14.13 -24.73 21.13
N ASP A 378 -14.64 -25.78 21.78
CA ASP A 378 -13.82 -26.92 22.24
C ASP A 378 -13.29 -27.77 21.09
N GLU A 379 -14.10 -27.96 20.05
CA GLU A 379 -13.66 -28.62 18.82
C GLU A 379 -12.61 -27.80 18.07
N TRP A 380 -12.80 -26.47 18.00
CA TRP A 380 -11.80 -25.58 17.42
C TRP A 380 -10.45 -25.69 18.12
N ILE A 381 -10.41 -25.78 19.46
CA ILE A 381 -9.15 -25.96 20.20
C ILE A 381 -8.44 -27.25 19.76
N LYS A 382 -9.17 -28.37 19.62
CA LYS A 382 -8.60 -29.65 19.17
C LYS A 382 -8.08 -29.58 17.74
N VAL A 383 -8.82 -28.92 16.85
CA VAL A 383 -8.43 -28.69 15.46
C VAL A 383 -7.18 -27.80 15.40
N GLU A 384 -7.14 -26.70 16.16
CA GLU A 384 -5.98 -25.81 16.22
C GLU A 384 -4.72 -26.54 16.68
N VAL A 385 -4.79 -27.37 17.74
CA VAL A 385 -3.66 -28.19 18.17
C VAL A 385 -3.20 -29.12 17.04
N SER A 386 -4.13 -29.80 16.38
CA SER A 386 -3.81 -30.72 15.28
C SER A 386 -3.16 -30.02 14.08
N LEU A 387 -3.63 -28.82 13.72
CA LEU A 387 -3.05 -28.03 12.64
C LEU A 387 -1.66 -27.49 13.00
N LYS A 388 -1.48 -27.06 14.25
CA LYS A 388 -0.16 -26.64 14.78
C LYS A 388 0.84 -27.80 14.70
N ASP A 389 0.46 -28.98 15.16
CA ASP A 389 1.34 -30.15 15.17
C ASP A 389 1.71 -30.57 13.74
N LEU A 390 0.78 -30.46 12.78
CA LEU A 390 1.05 -30.70 11.36
C LEU A 390 2.12 -29.73 10.80
N ILE A 391 2.02 -28.44 11.13
CA ILE A 391 2.97 -27.42 10.68
C ILE A 391 4.35 -27.66 11.30
N LEU A 392 4.40 -27.92 12.61
CA LEU A 392 5.66 -28.15 13.33
C LEU A 392 6.34 -29.45 12.86
N ALA A 393 5.57 -30.53 12.64
CA ALA A 393 6.12 -31.78 12.13
C ALA A 393 6.76 -31.64 10.75
N ASP A 394 6.14 -30.87 9.84
CA ASP A 394 6.72 -30.57 8.53
C ASP A 394 7.99 -29.72 8.65
N TYR A 395 7.98 -28.70 9.52
CA TYR A 395 9.16 -27.87 9.78
C TYR A 395 10.33 -28.71 10.35
N GLY A 396 10.06 -29.54 11.35
CA GLY A 396 11.05 -30.42 11.97
C GLY A 396 11.63 -31.41 10.97
N LYS A 397 10.79 -31.98 10.09
CA LYS A 397 11.24 -32.89 9.03
C LYS A 397 12.09 -32.18 7.96
N LYS A 398 11.72 -30.97 7.53
CA LYS A 398 12.47 -30.23 6.50
C LYS A 398 13.81 -29.73 7.00
N ASN A 399 13.89 -29.35 8.28
CA ASN A 399 15.10 -28.75 8.86
C ASN A 399 15.90 -29.73 9.74
N ASN A 400 15.46 -30.99 9.87
CA ASN A 400 16.03 -31.99 10.78
C ASN A 400 16.14 -31.47 12.23
N VAL A 401 15.06 -30.86 12.73
CA VAL A 401 14.97 -30.31 14.09
C VAL A 401 13.94 -31.08 14.90
N ASN A 402 14.28 -31.42 16.14
CA ASN A 402 13.33 -31.97 17.10
C ASN A 402 12.34 -30.87 17.53
N VAL A 403 11.06 -31.03 17.20
CA VAL A 403 10.02 -30.03 17.51
C VAL A 403 9.86 -29.77 19.00
N ALA A 404 10.23 -30.73 19.86
CA ALA A 404 10.15 -30.59 21.31
C ALA A 404 11.18 -29.60 21.88
N SER A 405 12.27 -29.32 21.16
CA SER A 405 13.28 -28.35 21.59
C SER A 405 12.93 -26.89 21.21
N LEU A 406 11.80 -26.67 20.53
CA LEU A 406 11.38 -25.34 20.10
C LEU A 406 10.76 -24.56 21.27
N THR A 407 11.18 -23.31 21.42
CA THR A 407 10.57 -22.34 22.32
C THR A 407 9.24 -21.81 21.78
N GLN A 408 8.42 -21.22 22.65
CA GLN A 408 7.14 -20.63 22.22
C GLN A 408 7.32 -19.48 21.22
N SER A 409 8.39 -18.70 21.33
CA SER A 409 8.73 -17.67 20.35
C SER A 409 9.09 -18.26 18.99
N GLU A 410 9.91 -19.32 18.95
CA GLU A 410 10.26 -20.01 17.70
C GLU A 410 9.02 -20.65 17.06
N ILE A 411 8.14 -21.28 17.84
CA ILE A 411 6.87 -21.84 17.35
C ILE A 411 6.00 -20.75 16.71
N ARG A 412 5.85 -19.60 17.39
CA ARG A 412 5.09 -18.46 16.85
C ARG A 412 5.70 -17.97 15.54
N ASP A 413 7.01 -17.80 15.49
CA ASP A 413 7.73 -17.28 14.33
C ASP A 413 7.63 -18.25 13.13
N ILE A 414 7.68 -19.57 13.36
CA ILE A 414 7.43 -20.60 12.33
C ILE A 414 6.02 -20.47 11.73
N ILE A 415 5.01 -20.34 12.60
CA ILE A 415 3.60 -20.24 12.18
C ILE A 415 3.37 -18.96 11.38
N LEU A 416 3.90 -17.83 11.86
CA LEU A 416 3.81 -16.53 11.17
C LEU A 416 4.71 -16.44 9.92
N GLY A 417 5.60 -17.42 9.70
CA GLY A 417 6.45 -17.49 8.51
C GLY A 417 7.64 -16.53 8.54
N MET A 418 8.21 -16.30 9.72
CA MET A 418 9.53 -15.65 9.83
C MET A 418 10.65 -16.63 9.50
N GLU A 419 11.73 -16.11 8.94
CA GLU A 419 12.97 -16.86 8.80
C GLU A 419 13.66 -16.97 10.17
N ILE A 420 13.72 -18.18 10.71
CA ILE A 420 14.43 -18.48 11.95
C ILE A 420 15.64 -19.37 11.67
N SER A 421 16.74 -19.13 12.36
CA SER A 421 17.88 -20.05 12.37
C SER A 421 17.47 -21.32 13.11
N ALA A 422 17.77 -22.48 12.53
CA ALA A 422 17.53 -23.76 13.20
C ALA A 422 18.28 -23.82 14.55
N PRO A 423 17.66 -24.34 15.63
CA PRO A 423 18.33 -24.48 16.92
C PRO A 423 19.61 -25.30 16.81
N SER A 424 20.67 -24.90 17.51
CA SER A 424 21.96 -25.61 17.48
C SER A 424 21.85 -27.04 18.03
N ALA A 425 22.66 -27.96 17.51
CA ALA A 425 22.66 -29.38 17.90
C ALA A 425 22.88 -29.57 19.42
N GLN A 426 23.69 -28.70 20.04
CA GLN A 426 23.96 -28.72 21.48
C GLN A 426 22.69 -28.43 22.31
N ARG A 427 21.84 -27.50 21.84
CA ARG A 427 20.56 -27.17 22.49
C ARG A 427 19.54 -28.31 22.33
N GLN A 428 19.56 -29.01 21.20
CA GLN A 428 18.71 -30.17 20.96
C GLN A 428 19.06 -31.32 21.92
N GLN A 429 20.35 -31.60 22.14
CA GLN A 429 20.81 -32.61 23.09
C GLN A 429 20.41 -32.30 24.53
N ILE A 430 20.52 -31.03 24.96
CA ILE A 430 20.12 -30.61 26.31
C ILE A 430 18.61 -30.83 26.52
N ALA A 431 17.78 -30.48 25.54
CA ALA A 431 16.33 -30.68 25.62
C ALA A 431 15.93 -32.17 25.69
N GLU A 432 16.66 -33.05 24.99
CA GLU A 432 16.44 -34.50 25.06
C GLU A 432 16.80 -35.07 26.44
N ILE A 433 17.91 -34.63 27.03
CA ILE A 433 18.34 -35.03 28.38
C ILE A 433 17.33 -34.56 29.44
N GLU A 434 16.84 -33.31 29.35
CA GLU A 434 15.84 -32.78 30.27
C GLU A 434 14.51 -33.56 30.18
N LYS A 435 14.09 -33.96 28.97
CA LYS A 435 12.89 -34.78 28.78
C LYS A 435 13.04 -36.16 29.42
N GLN A 436 14.17 -36.84 29.19
CA GLN A 436 14.46 -38.13 29.83
C GLN A 436 14.48 -38.04 31.36
N THR A 437 14.95 -36.91 31.90
CA THR A 437 14.97 -36.64 33.35
C THR A 437 13.58 -36.36 33.91
N LYS A 438 12.70 -35.70 33.14
CA LYS A 438 11.28 -35.49 33.52
C LYS A 438 10.46 -36.78 33.46
N ASP A 439 10.67 -37.60 32.44
CA ASP A 439 9.97 -38.87 32.29
C ASP A 439 10.40 -39.87 33.39
N SER A 440 11.68 -39.87 33.79
CA SER A 440 12.19 -40.71 34.88
C SER A 440 11.74 -40.25 36.28
N SER A 441 11.57 -38.95 36.49
CA SER A 441 11.05 -38.38 37.74
C SER A 441 9.54 -38.55 37.89
N GLN A 442 8.76 -38.58 36.80
CA GLN A 442 7.33 -38.92 36.85
C GLN A 442 7.11 -40.40 37.16
N LEU A 443 7.95 -41.31 36.64
CA LEU A 443 7.89 -42.74 36.96
C LEU A 443 8.18 -43.03 38.45
N THR A 444 9.01 -42.22 39.10
CA THR A 444 9.32 -42.36 40.53
C THR A 444 8.27 -41.73 41.45
N ALA A 445 7.40 -40.85 40.95
CA ALA A 445 6.32 -40.21 41.74
C ALA A 445 5.01 -41.03 41.78
N THR A 446 4.89 -42.08 40.95
CA THR A 446 3.73 -43.00 40.90
C THR A 446 3.98 -44.37 41.53
N THR A 447 5.13 -44.55 42.20
CA THR A 447 5.44 -45.68 43.09
C THR A 447 5.57 -45.16 44.51
#